data_AF-A0A4R3Y548-F1
#
_entry.id   AF-A0A4R3Y548-F1
#
_cell.length_a   1.000
_cell.length_b   1.000
_cell.length_c   1.000
_cell.angle_alpha   90.00
_cell.angle_beta   90.00
_cell.angle_gamma   90.00
#
_symmetry.space_group_name_H-M   'P 1'
#
loop_
_entity.id
_entity.type
_entity.pdbx_description
1 polymer ?
#
loop_
_entity_poly.entity_id
_entity_poly.type
_entity_poly.pdbx_seq_one_letter_code
_entity_poly.pdbx_strand_id
1 'polypeptide(L)'
;MLKYFYTALLTLVLSLPLNTQAESLAQLQTRAAQGDAQAQFELGDHYFLSDGGKESDQQAVMWFKKAAEQNFAEAQYALGQLSRDGIGVPQDYSQALYWLQQAAEQNHAKAQFDLAYLYLKVKQDYALAAQWLQKPPNKI
;
A
#
# COMPACT_ATOMS: atom_id res chain seq x y z
N MET A 1 -48.40 -23.13 30.32
CA MET A 1 -48.43 -22.13 29.23
C MET A 1 -47.38 -21.00 29.33
N LEU A 2 -46.54 -20.92 30.38
CA LEU A 2 -45.50 -19.87 30.47
C LEU A 2 -44.08 -20.27 30.00
N LYS A 3 -43.81 -21.53 29.67
CA LYS A 3 -42.45 -21.97 29.28
C LYS A 3 -42.04 -21.63 27.84
N TYR A 4 -42.97 -21.20 26.98
CA TYR A 4 -42.69 -20.94 25.56
C TYR A 4 -42.38 -19.47 25.23
N PHE A 5 -42.74 -18.52 26.10
CA PHE A 5 -42.44 -17.10 25.87
C PHE A 5 -41.00 -16.72 26.22
N TYR A 6 -40.37 -17.39 27.19
CA TYR A 6 -38.97 -17.14 27.56
C TYR A 6 -37.96 -17.68 26.54
N THR A 7 -38.31 -18.73 25.79
CA THR A 7 -37.41 -19.31 24.76
C THR A 7 -37.37 -18.50 23.48
N ALA A 8 -38.45 -17.75 23.17
CA ALA A 8 -38.51 -16.91 21.97
C ALA A 8 -37.78 -15.56 22.13
N LEU A 9 -37.71 -15.03 23.36
CA LEU A 9 -37.01 -13.75 23.62
C LEU A 9 -35.50 -13.92 23.85
N LEU A 10 -35.06 -15.10 24.31
CA LEU A 10 -33.64 -15.38 24.55
C LEU A 10 -32.87 -15.77 23.27
N THR A 11 -33.57 -16.12 22.18
CA THR A 11 -32.94 -16.48 20.90
C THR A 11 -32.75 -15.30 19.96
N LEU A 12 -33.39 -14.15 20.21
CA LEU A 12 -33.35 -12.97 19.33
C LEU A 12 -32.27 -11.93 19.71
N VAL A 13 -31.47 -12.17 20.75
CA VAL A 13 -30.39 -11.25 21.16
C VAL A 13 -28.99 -11.78 20.77
N LEU A 14 -28.90 -12.94 20.12
CA LEU A 14 -27.63 -13.62 19.82
C LEU A 14 -27.26 -13.66 18.31
N SER A 15 -27.86 -12.82 17.47
CA SER A 15 -27.61 -12.81 16.02
C SER A 15 -26.86 -11.59 15.47
N LEU A 16 -26.23 -10.79 16.33
CA LEU A 16 -25.27 -9.79 15.84
C LEU A 16 -23.87 -10.17 16.34
N PRO A 17 -23.05 -10.84 15.53
CA PRO A 17 -21.63 -10.80 15.78
C PRO A 17 -21.17 -9.37 15.45
N LEU A 18 -21.13 -8.50 16.46
CA LEU A 18 -20.15 -7.41 16.50
C LEU A 18 -18.79 -8.05 16.80
N ASN A 19 -18.30 -8.83 15.85
CA ASN A 19 -17.03 -9.52 15.93
C ASN A 19 -16.18 -9.04 14.76
N THR A 20 -15.71 -7.80 14.85
CA THR A 20 -14.53 -7.38 14.10
C THR A 20 -13.34 -8.10 14.72
N GLN A 21 -13.13 -9.38 14.36
CA GLN A 21 -11.88 -10.03 14.67
C GLN A 21 -10.82 -9.32 13.85
N ALA A 22 -9.89 -8.66 14.51
CA ALA A 22 -8.64 -8.27 13.87
C ALA A 22 -8.06 -9.53 13.21
N GLU A 23 -7.80 -9.46 11.91
CA GLU A 23 -7.22 -10.56 11.17
C GLU A 23 -5.89 -10.97 11.80
N SER A 24 -5.65 -12.27 11.98
CA SER A 24 -4.38 -12.74 12.51
C SER A 24 -3.28 -12.62 11.46
N LEU A 25 -2.02 -12.38 11.88
CA LEU A 25 -0.88 -12.30 10.96
C LEU A 25 -0.74 -13.55 10.07
N ALA A 26 -1.07 -14.74 10.59
CA ALA A 26 -1.03 -15.98 9.82
C ALA A 26 -2.07 -16.03 8.69
N GLN A 27 -3.27 -15.51 8.92
CA GLN A 27 -4.31 -15.38 7.88
C GLN A 27 -3.90 -14.36 6.83
N LEU A 28 -3.38 -13.22 7.27
CA LEU A 28 -2.86 -12.17 6.39
C LEU A 28 -1.76 -12.70 5.47
N GLN A 29 -0.77 -13.42 6.04
CA GLN A 29 0.30 -14.08 5.28
C GLN A 29 -0.25 -15.09 4.27
N THR A 30 -1.27 -15.86 4.65
CA THR A 30 -1.90 -16.84 3.76
C THR A 30 -2.57 -16.17 2.56
N ARG A 31 -3.36 -15.11 2.79
CA ARG A 31 -4.02 -14.34 1.71
C ARG A 31 -3.01 -13.64 0.81
N ALA A 32 -2.00 -13.01 1.40
CA ALA A 32 -0.94 -12.34 0.65
C ALA A 32 -0.19 -13.33 -0.26
N ALA A 33 0.08 -14.55 0.24
CA ALA A 33 0.69 -15.64 -0.53
C ALA A 33 -0.23 -16.17 -1.65
N GLN A 34 -1.55 -16.10 -1.47
CA GLN A 34 -2.54 -16.47 -2.50
C GLN A 34 -2.75 -15.39 -3.57
N GLY A 35 -2.09 -14.23 -3.44
CA GLY A 35 -2.16 -13.17 -4.45
C GLY A 35 -3.12 -12.03 -4.12
N ASP A 36 -3.78 -12.03 -2.96
CA ASP A 36 -4.69 -10.95 -2.57
C ASP A 36 -3.91 -9.62 -2.44
N ALA A 37 -4.18 -8.67 -3.33
CA ALA A 37 -3.45 -7.40 -3.40
C ALA A 37 -3.61 -6.55 -2.13
N GLN A 38 -4.79 -6.57 -1.50
CA GLN A 38 -5.02 -5.86 -0.26
C GLN A 38 -4.24 -6.51 0.88
N ALA A 39 -4.26 -7.84 0.98
CA ALA A 39 -3.47 -8.55 1.98
C ALA A 39 -1.95 -8.37 1.77
N GLN A 40 -1.50 -8.29 0.52
CA GLN A 40 -0.10 -7.97 0.22
C GLN A 40 0.27 -6.56 0.67
N PHE A 41 -0.60 -5.57 0.44
CA PHE A 41 -0.40 -4.22 0.94
C PHE A 41 -0.36 -4.18 2.48
N GLU A 42 -1.34 -4.78 3.15
CA GLU A 42 -1.41 -4.84 4.61
C GLU A 42 -0.20 -5.56 5.23
N LEU A 43 0.31 -6.62 4.58
CA LEU A 43 1.53 -7.29 5.02
C LEU A 43 2.77 -6.41 4.80
N GLY A 44 2.80 -5.62 3.73
CA GLY A 44 3.81 -4.60 3.50
C GLY A 44 3.82 -3.54 4.61
N ASP A 45 2.64 -3.04 5.00
CA ASP A 45 2.48 -2.10 6.12
C ASP A 45 2.95 -2.71 7.45
N HIS A 46 2.59 -3.98 7.70
CA HIS A 46 3.05 -4.69 8.89
C HIS A 46 4.59 -4.71 8.99
N TYR A 47 5.28 -5.02 7.89
CA TYR A 47 6.74 -4.95 7.88
C TYR A 47 7.26 -3.52 8.02
N PHE A 48 6.70 -2.57 7.29
CA PHE A 48 7.16 -1.17 7.35
C PHE A 48 7.07 -0.58 8.77
N LEU A 49 6.04 -0.97 9.53
CA LEU A 49 5.81 -0.50 10.90
C LEU A 49 6.56 -1.31 11.97
N SER A 50 7.22 -2.41 11.61
CA SER A 50 7.93 -3.24 12.57
C SER A 50 9.34 -2.70 12.87
N ASP A 51 9.87 -2.98 14.07
CA ASP A 51 11.19 -2.53 14.52
C ASP A 51 12.37 -3.31 13.89
N GLY A 52 12.14 -3.97 12.75
CA GLY A 52 13.15 -4.79 12.05
C GLY A 52 14.15 -3.99 11.20
N GLY A 53 14.07 -2.66 11.21
CA GLY A 53 14.96 -1.77 10.48
C GLY A 53 15.03 -2.09 8.98
N LYS A 54 16.24 -2.05 8.41
CA LYS A 54 16.48 -2.19 6.96
C LYS A 54 15.93 -3.49 6.36
N GLU A 55 16.00 -4.60 7.09
CA GLU A 55 15.47 -5.88 6.60
C GLU A 55 13.95 -5.82 6.47
N SER A 56 13.29 -5.18 7.43
CA SER A 56 11.85 -4.99 7.40
C SER A 56 11.41 -4.03 6.30
N ASP A 57 12.15 -2.95 6.08
CA ASP A 57 11.90 -2.02 4.97
C ASP A 57 11.98 -2.75 3.61
N GLN A 58 12.96 -3.64 3.45
CA GLN A 58 13.10 -4.44 2.23
C GLN A 58 11.92 -5.42 2.04
N GLN A 59 11.43 -6.02 3.12
CA GLN A 59 10.24 -6.86 3.06
C GLN A 59 8.98 -6.05 2.75
N ALA A 60 8.83 -4.86 3.32
CA ALA A 60 7.74 -3.96 3.00
C ALA A 60 7.71 -3.61 1.51
N VAL A 61 8.85 -3.17 0.95
CA VAL A 61 8.99 -2.90 -0.49
C VAL A 61 8.59 -4.11 -1.34
N MET A 62 9.04 -5.31 -0.97
CA MET A 62 8.72 -6.53 -1.71
C MET A 62 7.20 -6.78 -1.77
N TRP A 63 6.50 -6.61 -0.65
CA TRP A 63 5.06 -6.84 -0.57
C TRP A 63 4.26 -5.73 -1.25
N PHE A 64 4.64 -4.47 -1.06
CA PHE A 64 4.04 -3.35 -1.80
C PHE A 64 4.22 -3.51 -3.30
N LYS A 65 5.39 -3.98 -3.77
CA LYS A 65 5.61 -4.25 -5.20
C LYS A 65 4.62 -5.26 -5.77
N LYS A 66 4.37 -6.37 -5.06
CA LYS A 66 3.37 -7.37 -5.47
C LYS A 66 1.97 -6.78 -5.57
N ALA A 67 1.55 -5.96 -4.61
CA ALA A 67 0.24 -5.31 -4.64
C ALA A 67 0.15 -4.24 -5.74
N ALA A 68 1.20 -3.44 -5.93
CA ALA A 68 1.28 -2.38 -6.93
C ALA A 68 1.26 -2.91 -8.36
N GLU A 69 1.90 -4.05 -8.62
CA GLU A 69 1.86 -4.77 -9.90
C GLU A 69 0.45 -5.29 -10.24
N GLN A 70 -0.43 -5.42 -9.23
CA GLN A 70 -1.86 -5.70 -9.39
C GLN A 70 -2.72 -4.43 -9.47
N ASN A 71 -2.10 -3.29 -9.72
CA ASN A 71 -2.71 -1.97 -9.81
C ASN A 71 -3.32 -1.43 -8.50
N PHE A 72 -2.88 -1.91 -7.34
CA PHE A 72 -3.35 -1.38 -6.04
C PHE A 72 -2.77 0.01 -5.76
N ALA A 73 -3.61 1.04 -5.77
CA ALA A 73 -3.19 2.44 -5.77
C ALA A 73 -2.40 2.85 -4.52
N GLU A 74 -2.78 2.36 -3.35
CA GLU A 74 -2.12 2.64 -2.07
C GLU A 74 -0.71 2.04 -2.05
N ALA A 75 -0.52 0.85 -2.64
CA ALA A 75 0.79 0.21 -2.74
C ALA A 75 1.69 0.93 -3.75
N GLN A 76 1.14 1.38 -4.88
CA GLN A 76 1.86 2.23 -5.83
C GLN A 76 2.30 3.54 -5.15
N TYR A 77 1.40 4.19 -4.40
CA TYR A 77 1.74 5.38 -3.64
C TYR A 77 2.86 5.11 -2.61
N ALA A 78 2.78 4.02 -1.86
CA ALA A 78 3.81 3.62 -0.89
C ALA A 78 5.18 3.43 -1.57
N LEU A 79 5.25 2.68 -2.68
CA LEU A 79 6.50 2.52 -3.45
C LEU A 79 7.05 3.86 -3.96
N GLY A 80 6.15 4.76 -4.34
CA GLY A 80 6.48 6.13 -4.71
C GLY A 80 7.23 6.87 -3.61
N GLN A 81 6.70 6.82 -2.39
CA GLN A 81 7.32 7.44 -1.22
C GLN A 81 8.63 6.76 -0.82
N LEU A 82 8.66 5.43 -0.76
CA LEU A 82 9.86 4.67 -0.37
C LEU A 82 11.01 4.89 -1.35
N SER A 83 10.73 4.96 -2.65
CA SER A 83 11.74 5.26 -3.68
C SER A 83 12.22 6.72 -3.59
N ARG A 84 11.33 7.66 -3.24
CA ARG A 84 11.70 9.07 -3.03
C ARG A 84 12.64 9.22 -1.84
N ASP A 85 12.38 8.49 -0.76
CA ASP A 85 13.06 8.67 0.52
C ASP A 85 14.26 7.69 0.68
N GLY A 86 14.38 6.71 -0.21
CA GLY A 86 15.46 5.71 -0.17
C GLY A 86 15.30 4.70 0.98
N ILE A 87 14.06 4.35 1.32
CA ILE A 87 13.74 3.43 2.42
C ILE A 87 13.49 2.04 1.83
N GLY A 88 14.24 1.03 2.31
CA GLY A 88 14.19 -0.34 1.77
C GLY A 88 14.77 -0.51 0.36
N VAL A 89 14.92 0.59 -0.40
CA VAL A 89 15.52 0.66 -1.74
C VAL A 89 16.44 1.88 -1.84
N PRO A 90 17.41 1.91 -2.77
CA PRO A 90 18.13 3.14 -3.08
C PRO A 90 17.16 4.26 -3.49
N GLN A 91 17.48 5.51 -3.12
CA GLN A 91 16.71 6.67 -3.56
C GLN A 91 16.73 6.77 -5.10
N ASP A 92 15.55 6.80 -5.70
CA ASP A 92 15.36 6.96 -7.15
C ASP A 92 14.09 7.76 -7.43
N TYR A 93 14.26 9.04 -7.78
CA TYR A 93 13.16 9.93 -8.13
C TYR A 93 12.42 9.53 -9.40
N SER A 94 13.06 8.81 -10.33
CA SER A 94 12.39 8.31 -11.53
C SER A 94 11.39 7.21 -11.16
N GLN A 95 11.78 6.29 -10.29
CA GLN A 95 10.88 5.26 -9.77
C GLN A 95 9.77 5.86 -8.90
N ALA A 96 10.11 6.86 -8.07
CA ALA A 96 9.10 7.59 -7.30
C ALA A 96 8.02 8.21 -8.21
N LEU A 97 8.45 8.94 -9.25
CA LEU A 97 7.55 9.55 -10.23
C LEU A 97 6.71 8.52 -10.97
N TYR A 98 7.30 7.40 -11.38
CA TYR A 98 6.57 6.31 -12.04
C TYR A 98 5.42 5.79 -11.17
N TRP A 99 5.71 5.35 -9.95
CA TRP A 99 4.68 4.77 -9.08
C TRP A 99 3.65 5.79 -8.61
N LEU A 100 4.07 7.03 -8.32
CA LEU A 100 3.14 8.12 -7.97
C LEU A 100 2.22 8.47 -9.13
N GLN A 101 2.71 8.45 -10.37
CA GLN A 101 1.89 8.66 -11.54
C GLN A 101 0.81 7.58 -11.69
N GLN A 102 1.17 6.30 -11.52
CA GLN A 102 0.20 5.21 -11.58
C GLN A 102 -0.90 5.36 -10.51
N ALA A 103 -0.54 5.69 -9.27
CA ALA A 103 -1.54 5.93 -8.22
C ALA A 103 -2.39 7.19 -8.50
N ALA A 104 -1.78 8.25 -9.04
CA ALA A 104 -2.46 9.50 -9.36
C ALA A 104 -3.48 9.36 -10.51
N GLU A 105 -3.18 8.53 -11.50
CA GLU A 105 -4.09 8.16 -12.60
C GLU A 105 -5.34 7.42 -12.09
N GLN A 106 -5.24 6.79 -10.92
CA GLN A 106 -6.36 6.18 -10.20
C GLN A 106 -7.09 7.14 -9.24
N ASN A 107 -6.83 8.45 -9.32
CA ASN A 107 -7.37 9.49 -8.45
C ASN A 107 -6.92 9.42 -6.98
N HIS A 108 -5.78 8.79 -6.70
CA HIS A 108 -5.22 8.81 -5.34
C HIS A 108 -4.71 10.22 -4.99
N ALA A 109 -5.46 10.95 -4.17
CA ALA A 109 -5.25 12.38 -3.92
C ALA A 109 -3.84 12.73 -3.38
N LYS A 110 -3.31 11.92 -2.44
CA LYS A 110 -1.94 12.15 -1.92
C LYS A 110 -0.89 11.91 -3.00
N ALA A 111 -1.12 10.96 -3.91
CA ALA A 111 -0.20 10.68 -5.00
C ALA A 111 -0.18 11.83 -6.01
N GLN A 112 -1.34 12.41 -6.32
CA GLN A 112 -1.45 13.60 -7.17
C GLN A 112 -0.68 14.79 -6.58
N PHE A 113 -0.80 15.00 -5.26
CA PHE A 113 -0.06 16.05 -4.56
C PHE A 113 1.46 15.81 -4.59
N ASP A 114 1.91 14.61 -4.20
CA ASP A 114 3.34 14.27 -4.15
C ASP A 114 3.98 14.26 -5.55
N LEU A 115 3.22 13.86 -6.58
CA LEU A 115 3.64 13.92 -7.98
C LEU A 115 3.85 15.38 -8.43
N ALA A 116 2.90 16.27 -8.13
CA ALA A 116 3.03 17.69 -8.45
C ALA A 116 4.23 18.32 -7.71
N TYR A 117 4.42 17.98 -6.44
CA TYR A 117 5.56 18.41 -5.64
C TYR A 117 6.89 17.97 -6.27
N LEU A 118 7.00 16.70 -6.68
CA LEU A 118 8.21 16.20 -7.34
C LEU A 118 8.47 16.87 -8.70
N TYR A 119 7.45 17.09 -9.53
CA TYR A 119 7.63 17.82 -10.78
C TYR A 119 8.13 19.25 -10.58
N LEU A 120 7.62 19.96 -9.56
CA LEU A 120 8.11 21.29 -9.22
C LEU A 120 9.56 21.26 -8.74
N LYS A 121 9.91 20.27 -7.91
CA LYS A 121 11.29 20.08 -7.43
C LYS A 121 12.25 19.78 -8.59
N VAL A 122 11.89 18.86 -9.50
CA VAL A 122 12.68 18.54 -10.71
C VAL A 122 12.84 19.76 -11.60
N LYS A 123 11.78 20.55 -11.83
CA LYS A 123 11.86 21.76 -12.67
C LYS A 123 12.79 22.82 -12.09
N GLN A 124 12.87 22.92 -10.76
CA GLN A 124 13.80 23.81 -10.09
C GLN A 124 15.23 23.25 -10.06
N ASP A 125 15.36 21.92 -9.99
CA ASP A 125 16.63 21.20 -10.01
C ASP A 125 17.03 20.79 -11.43
N TYR A 126 17.74 21.70 -12.12
CA TYR A 126 18.21 21.49 -13.49
C TYR A 126 19.05 20.21 -13.68
N ALA A 127 19.73 19.71 -12.63
CA ALA A 127 20.52 18.48 -12.72
C ALA A 127 19.62 17.23 -12.69
N LEU A 128 18.60 17.24 -11.83
CA LEU A 128 17.60 16.18 -11.78
C LEU A 128 16.73 16.16 -13.05
N ALA A 129 16.38 17.33 -13.59
CA ALA A 129 15.68 17.46 -14.87
C ALA A 129 16.50 16.88 -16.03
N ALA A 130 17.81 17.12 -16.05
CA ALA A 130 18.70 16.60 -17.09
C ALA A 130 18.81 15.07 -17.07
N GLN A 131 18.82 14.42 -15.89
CA GLN A 131 18.75 12.96 -15.79
C GLN A 131 17.41 12.39 -16.28
N TRP A 132 16.31 13.10 -16.02
CA TRP A 132 14.97 12.66 -16.40
C TRP A 132 14.73 12.74 -17.92
N LEU A 133 15.18 13.81 -18.57
CA LEU A 133 15.12 13.98 -20.03
C LEU A 133 15.95 12.95 -20.81
N GLN A 134 16.89 12.25 -20.15
CA GLN A 134 17.71 11.21 -20.77
C GLN A 134 17.09 9.81 -20.68
N LYS A 135 16.07 9.60 -19.83
CA LYS A 135 15.37 8.32 -19.75
C LYS A 135 14.22 8.28 -20.78
N PRO A 136 14.15 7.27 -21.67
CA PRO A 136 13.02 7.16 -22.58
C PRO A 136 11.73 6.91 -21.77
N PRO A 137 10.58 7.49 -22.18
CA PRO A 137 9.31 7.14 -21.55
C PRO A 137 9.07 5.65 -21.74
N ASN A 138 8.84 4.92 -20.64
CA ASN A 138 8.57 3.49 -20.65
C ASN A 138 7.46 3.21 -21.68
N LYS A 139 7.80 2.46 -22.73
CA LYS A 139 6.82 1.96 -23.69
C LYS A 139 5.99 0.90 -22.97
N ILE A 140 4.68 1.14 -22.90
CA ILE A 140 3.66 0.14 -22.58
C ILE A 140 3.66 -0.92 -23.68
#